data_AF-A0A7T6VN54-F1
#
_entry.id   AF-A0A7T6VN54-F1
#
_cell.length_a   1.000
_cell.length_b   1.000
_cell.length_c   1.000
_cell.angle_alpha   90.00
_cell.angle_beta   90.00
_cell.angle_gamma   90.00
#
_symmetry.space_group_name_H-M   'P 1'
#
loop_
_entity.id
_entity.type
_entity.pdbx_description
1 polymer ?
#
loop_
_entity_poly.entity_id
_entity_poly.type
_entity_poly.pdbx_seq_one_letter_code
_entity_poly.pdbx_strand_id
1 'polypeptide(L)'
;MLKTDREIARELINKLNIEMSDTKDKKIKNSIIKALKDLEAEDKSFKKSLNKFTEEINGYIIKNRKSISVKNLNIINELSNMSMSFS
;
A
#
# COMPACT_ATOMS: atom_id res chain seq x y z
N MET A 1 -3.19 6.36 23.76
CA MET A 1 -2.97 5.03 23.13
C MET A 1 -2.08 5.21 21.92
N LEU A 2 -1.04 4.39 21.79
CA LEU A 2 -0.26 4.31 20.54
C LEU A 2 -1.09 3.57 19.49
N LYS A 3 -1.04 4.01 18.23
CA LYS A 3 -1.72 3.32 17.12
C LYS A 3 -1.05 1.97 16.86
N THR A 4 -1.84 0.97 16.48
CA THR A 4 -1.34 -0.32 16.01
C THR A 4 -0.76 -0.21 14.59
N ASP A 5 0.14 -1.12 14.21
CA ASP A 5 0.69 -1.18 12.85
C ASP A 5 -0.40 -1.30 11.78
N ARG A 6 -1.50 -1.99 12.11
CA ARG A 6 -2.66 -2.12 11.22
C ARG A 6 -3.35 -0.78 10.99
N GLU A 7 -3.54 0.00 12.03
CA GLU A 7 -4.14 1.34 11.91
C GLU A 7 -3.25 2.28 11.11
N ILE A 8 -1.94 2.26 11.35
CA ILE A 8 -0.96 3.07 10.63
C ILE A 8 -0.96 2.72 9.14
N ALA A 9 -0.86 1.42 8.80
CA ALA A 9 -0.88 0.97 7.41
C ALA A 9 -2.19 1.34 6.70
N ARG A 10 -3.33 1.22 7.40
CA ARG A 10 -4.64 1.62 6.87
C ARG A 10 -4.69 3.11 6.56
N GLU A 11 -4.19 3.97 7.45
CA GLU A 11 -4.15 5.42 7.23
C GLU A 11 -3.25 5.79 6.03
N LEU A 12 -2.08 5.17 5.92
CA LEU A 12 -1.16 5.36 4.81
C LEU A 12 -1.76 4.93 3.47
N ILE A 13 -2.41 3.76 3.42
CA ILE A 13 -3.05 3.28 2.19
C ILE A 13 -4.28 4.14 1.84
N ASN A 14 -5.05 4.61 2.82
CA ASN A 14 -6.14 5.55 2.56
C ASN A 14 -5.62 6.88 2.01
N LYS A 15 -4.52 7.40 2.57
CA LYS A 15 -3.86 8.60 2.05
C LYS A 15 -3.39 8.38 0.61
N LEU A 16 -2.76 7.25 0.32
CA LEU A 16 -2.36 6.88 -1.04
C LEU A 16 -3.57 6.78 -1.99
N ASN A 17 -4.69 6.22 -1.53
CA ASN A 17 -5.93 6.11 -2.31
C ASN A 17 -6.53 7.48 -2.66
N ILE A 18 -6.49 8.43 -1.71
CA ILE A 18 -6.95 9.80 -1.92
C ILE A 18 -6.01 10.52 -2.89
N GLU A 19 -4.70 10.45 -2.67
CA GLU A 19 -3.71 11.13 -3.52
C GLU A 19 -3.60 10.55 -4.93
N MET A 20 -4.01 9.30 -5.13
CA MET A 20 -4.01 8.61 -6.41
C MET A 20 -5.41 8.35 -6.97
N SER A 21 -6.45 9.02 -6.46
CA SER A 21 -7.84 8.84 -6.88
C SER A 21 -8.05 9.05 -8.39
N ASP A 22 -7.35 10.05 -8.94
CA ASP A 22 -7.41 10.52 -10.33
C ASP A 22 -6.39 9.83 -11.25
N THR A 23 -5.63 8.84 -10.73
CA THR A 23 -4.69 8.10 -11.58
C THR A 23 -5.43 7.37 -12.70
N LYS A 24 -4.96 7.54 -13.94
CA LYS A 24 -5.41 6.75 -15.10
C LYS A 24 -4.85 5.32 -15.07
N ASP A 25 -3.90 5.05 -14.19
CA ASP A 25 -3.32 3.72 -14.03
C ASP A 25 -4.23 2.80 -13.22
N LYS A 26 -5.09 2.08 -13.93
CA LYS A 26 -6.05 1.13 -13.34
C LYS A 26 -5.38 0.08 -12.46
N LYS A 27 -4.15 -0.33 -12.77
CA LYS A 27 -3.46 -1.36 -12.00
C LYS A 27 -3.06 -0.83 -10.63
N ILE A 28 -2.49 0.38 -10.56
CA ILE A 28 -2.18 1.04 -9.29
C ILE A 28 -3.45 1.26 -8.47
N LYS A 29 -4.50 1.82 -9.09
CA LYS A 29 -5.78 2.08 -8.42
C LYS A 29 -6.39 0.80 -7.84
N ASN A 30 -6.43 -0.27 -8.62
CA ASN A 30 -6.97 -1.55 -8.17
C ASN A 30 -6.14 -2.18 -7.05
N SER A 31 -4.81 -2.09 -7.10
CA SER A 31 -3.93 -2.59 -6.04
C SER A 31 -4.17 -1.86 -4.71
N ILE A 32 -4.32 -0.53 -4.74
CA ILE A 32 -4.61 0.26 -3.54
C ILE A 32 -5.99 -0.09 -2.95
N ILE A 33 -7.03 -0.14 -3.78
CA ILE A 33 -8.40 -0.50 -3.33
C ILE A 33 -8.44 -1.91 -2.76
N LYS A 34 -7.76 -2.86 -3.39
CA LYS A 34 -7.65 -4.24 -2.90
C LYS A 34 -6.94 -4.29 -1.55
N ALA A 35 -5.88 -3.52 -1.36
CA ALA A 35 -5.18 -3.46 -0.08
C ALA A 35 -6.08 -2.94 1.05
N LEU A 36 -6.88 -1.90 0.81
CA LEU A 36 -7.87 -1.43 1.80
C LEU A 36 -8.83 -2.54 2.21
N LYS A 37 -9.43 -3.24 1.25
CA LYS A 37 -10.34 -4.37 1.51
C LYS A 37 -9.65 -5.51 2.27
N ASP A 38 -8.41 -5.82 1.89
CA ASP A 38 -7.65 -6.90 2.51
C ASP A 38 -7.18 -6.56 3.94
N LEU A 39 -7.11 -5.27 4.30
CA LEU A 39 -6.81 -4.80 5.65
C LEU A 39 -8.05 -4.69 6.55
N GLU A 40 -9.23 -4.49 5.95
CA GLU A 40 -10.52 -4.50 6.64
C GLU A 40 -11.02 -5.92 6.92
N ALA A 41 -10.62 -6.89 6.10
CA ALA A 41 -10.98 -8.30 6.29
C ALA A 41 -10.29 -8.89 7.53
N GLU A 42 -11.08 -9.26 8.54
CA GLU A 42 -10.58 -9.84 9.81
C GLU A 42 -9.88 -11.19 9.62
N ASP A 43 -10.30 -11.97 8.62
CA ASP A 43 -9.80 -13.33 8.36
C ASP A 43 -8.41 -13.38 7.69
N LYS A 44 -7.87 -12.24 7.23
CA LYS A 44 -6.59 -12.19 6.54
C LYS A 44 -5.47 -11.75 7.48
N SER A 45 -4.35 -12.47 7.43
CA SER A 45 -3.12 -12.03 8.10
C SER A 45 -2.69 -10.67 7.54
N PHE A 46 -2.86 -9.63 8.37
CA PHE A 46 -2.45 -8.25 8.10
C PHE A 46 -1.09 -8.17 7.40
N LYS A 47 -0.10 -8.86 7.94
CA LYS A 47 1.28 -8.90 7.43
C LYS A 47 1.35 -9.44 6.00
N LYS A 48 0.65 -10.55 5.73
CA LYS A 48 0.63 -11.18 4.40
C LYS A 48 -0.05 -10.28 3.37
N SER A 49 -1.15 -9.63 3.76
CA SER A 49 -1.85 -8.66 2.89
C SER A 49 -0.96 -7.46 2.57
N LEU A 50 -0.27 -6.92 3.58
CA LEU A 50 0.60 -5.76 3.41
C LEU A 50 1.82 -6.09 2.53
N ASN A 51 2.52 -7.20 2.80
CA ASN A 51 3.65 -7.65 1.95
C ASN A 51 3.21 -7.88 0.50
N LYS A 52 2.07 -8.54 0.30
CA LYS A 52 1.56 -8.78 -1.06
C LYS A 52 1.27 -7.47 -1.80
N PHE A 53 0.69 -6.49 -1.12
CA PHE A 53 0.44 -5.18 -1.71
C PHE A 53 1.75 -4.46 -2.09
N THR A 54 2.72 -4.41 -1.17
CA THR A 54 3.97 -3.67 -1.38
C THR A 54 4.82 -4.29 -2.48
N GLU A 55 4.88 -5.62 -2.57
CA GLU A 55 5.53 -6.34 -3.68
C GLU A 55 4.83 -6.08 -5.02
N GLU A 56 3.50 -6.21 -5.08
CA GLU A 56 2.71 -6.02 -6.30
C GLU A 56 2.89 -4.59 -6.85
N ILE A 57 2.82 -3.57 -6.00
CA ILE A 57 2.87 -2.17 -6.42
C ILE A 57 4.30 -1.75 -6.79
N ASN A 58 5.32 -2.09 -5.98
CA ASN A 58 6.72 -1.78 -6.29
C ASN A 58 7.17 -2.46 -7.58
N GLY A 59 6.87 -3.76 -7.71
CA GLY A 59 7.19 -4.52 -8.92
C GLY A 59 6.54 -3.93 -10.16
N TYR A 60 5.29 -3.46 -10.06
CA TYR A 60 4.62 -2.80 -11.17
C TYR A 60 5.26 -1.46 -11.54
N ILE A 61 5.58 -0.62 -10.55
CA ILE A 61 6.21 0.69 -10.76
C ILE A 61 7.55 0.54 -11.46
N ILE A 62 8.42 -0.32 -10.94
CA ILE A 62 9.78 -0.56 -11.45
C ILE A 62 9.71 -1.15 -12.86
N LYS A 63 8.95 -2.24 -13.05
CA LYS A 63 8.85 -2.95 -14.33
C LYS A 63 8.33 -2.05 -15.46
N ASN A 64 7.41 -1.16 -15.15
CA ASN A 64 6.75 -0.29 -16.14
C ASN A 64 7.30 1.14 -16.15
N ARG A 65 8.39 1.41 -15.41
CA ARG A 65 9.01 2.73 -15.26
C ARG A 65 7.98 3.84 -15.00
N LYS A 66 7.03 3.58 -14.11
CA LYS A 66 5.94 4.50 -13.82
C LYS A 66 6.47 5.68 -13.02
N SER A 67 6.22 6.89 -13.53
CA SER A 67 6.45 8.10 -12.76
C SER A 67 5.35 8.24 -11.70
N ILE A 68 5.76 8.26 -10.44
CA ILE A 68 4.91 8.51 -9.28
C ILE A 68 5.51 9.69 -8.52
N SER A 69 4.66 10.53 -7.90
CA SER A 69 5.14 11.62 -7.08
C SER A 69 6.02 11.10 -5.94
N VAL A 70 7.05 11.86 -5.55
CA VAL A 70 7.93 11.49 -4.43
C VAL A 70 7.14 11.26 -3.15
N LYS A 71 6.07 12.03 -2.93
CA LYS A 71 5.17 11.88 -1.78
C LYS A 71 4.49 10.50 -1.75
N ASN A 72 3.93 10.04 -2.86
CA ASN A 72 3.29 8.73 -2.96
C ASN A 72 4.33 7.60 -2.89
N LEU A 73 5.52 7.80 -3.46
CA LEU A 73 6.62 6.83 -3.36
C LEU A 73 7.07 6.65 -1.91
N ASN A 74 7.17 7.74 -1.14
CA ASN A 74 7.51 7.68 0.29
C ASN A 74 6.50 6.88 1.09
N ILE A 75 5.19 7.04 0.82
CA ILE A 75 4.13 6.24 1.45
C ILE A 75 4.30 4.75 1.12
N ILE A 76 4.57 4.41 -0.13
CA ILE A 76 4.79 3.02 -0.57
C ILE A 76 6.04 2.43 0.11
N ASN A 77 7.12 3.20 0.22
CA ASN A 77 8.34 2.78 0.91
C ASN A 77 8.11 2.55 2.41
N GLU A 78 7.36 3.42 3.07
CA GLU A 78 7.00 3.27 4.48
C GLU A 78 6.19 1.98 4.71
N LEU A 79 5.18 1.73 3.86
CA LEU A 79 4.40 0.48 3.88
C LEU A 79 5.28 -0.76 3.64
N SER A 80 6.27 -0.64 2.75
CA SER A 80 7.22 -1.74 2.45
C SER A 80 8.15 -2.00 3.63
N ASN A 81 8.62 -0.97 4.32
CA ASN A 81 9.44 -1.12 5.53
C ASN A 81 8.63 -1.75 6.65
N MET A 82 7.37 -1.32 6.85
CA MET A 82 6.47 -1.95 7.80
C MET A 82 6.30 -3.44 7.50
N SER A 83 6.18 -3.82 6.23
CA SER A 83 5.98 -5.22 5.85
C SER A 83 7.23 -6.09 6.06
N MET A 84 8.44 -5.50 5.99
CA MET A 84 9.73 -6.17 6.26
C MET A 84 10.10 -6.27 7.75
N SER A 85 9.68 -5.31 8.59
CA SER A 85 10.00 -5.29 10.04
C SER A 85 9.38 -6.44 10.87
N PHE A 86 8.68 -7.37 10.22
CA PHE A 86 8.06 -8.52 10.84
C PHE A 86 8.72 -9.86 10.49
N SER A 87 9.89 -9.81 9.83
CA SER A 87 10.72 -10.95 9.44
C SER A 87 11.52 -11.51 10.61
#